data_AF-A0A2E6BIX5-F1
#
_entry.id   AF-A0A2E6BIX5-F1
#
_cell.length_a   1.000
_cell.length_b   1.000
_cell.length_c   1.000
_cell.angle_alpha   90.00
_cell.angle_beta   90.00
_cell.angle_gamma   90.00
#
_symmetry.space_group_name_H-M   'P 1'
#
loop_
_entity.id
_entity.type
_entity.pdbx_description
1 polymer ?
#
loop_
_entity_poly.entity_id
_entity_poly.type
_entity_poly.pdbx_seq_one_letter_code
_entity_poly.pdbx_strand_id
1 'polypeptide(L)'
;MSLHKKLEENTGLLIFGILVVSAIGGLVQILPVLNQESLETPTGSTEPYSAVALTGRDIYIREGCSVCHTQQVRPLIAEVERYGPYSRSGEFVYDRPFLWGSKRTGPDLHRLAGKYSDDWHRVHLLDPRSVVPESIMPAYPWLEDAPASGVGDIQKKMQVLQRLGHPYTQEQIEAAPQQLEGLTELDALVAYLQQLGIAVSRVEVL
;
A
#
# COMPACT_ATOMS: atom_id res chain seq x y z
N MET A 1 38.67 -1.71 39.20
CA MET A 1 38.35 -1.06 37.91
C MET A 1 36.85 -0.94 37.77
N SER A 2 36.33 0.27 37.57
CA SER A 2 34.90 0.53 37.28
C SER A 2 34.47 -0.26 36.04
N LEU A 3 33.23 -0.75 36.02
CA LEU A 3 32.63 -1.45 34.87
C LEU A 3 32.76 -0.63 33.59
N HIS A 4 32.57 0.69 33.71
CA HIS A 4 32.69 1.64 32.61
C HIS A 4 34.10 1.60 31.98
N LYS A 5 35.14 1.69 32.81
CA LYS A 5 36.54 1.62 32.36
C LYS A 5 36.88 0.27 31.69
N LYS A 6 36.31 -0.84 32.17
CA LYS A 6 36.48 -2.17 31.55
C LYS A 6 35.84 -2.27 30.16
N LEU A 7 34.71 -1.61 29.93
CA LEU A 7 34.04 -1.59 28.63
C LEU A 7 34.80 -0.70 27.64
N GLU A 8 35.31 0.45 28.08
CA GLU A 8 36.07 1.36 27.21
C GLU A 8 37.43 0.80 26.77
N GLU A 9 38.12 0.08 27.65
CA GLU A 9 39.43 -0.50 27.35
C GLU A 9 39.34 -1.79 26.50
N ASN A 10 38.14 -2.33 26.26
CA ASN A 10 37.93 -3.56 25.49
C ASN A 10 36.92 -3.35 24.36
N THR A 11 37.44 -3.18 23.13
CA THR A 11 36.64 -2.96 21.92
C THR A 11 35.59 -4.04 21.68
N GLY A 12 35.90 -5.31 21.99
CA GLY A 12 34.95 -6.42 21.81
C GLY A 12 33.76 -6.33 22.75
N LEU A 13 34.01 -6.01 24.03
CA LEU A 13 32.95 -5.79 25.02
C LEU A 13 32.11 -4.55 24.69
N LEU A 14 32.74 -3.49 24.18
CA LEU A 14 32.04 -2.27 23.76
C LEU A 14 31.09 -2.55 22.58
N ILE A 15 31.57 -3.22 21.53
CA ILE A 15 30.74 -3.58 20.36
C ILE A 15 29.58 -4.48 20.81
N PHE A 16 29.85 -5.49 21.63
CA PHE A 16 28.80 -6.36 22.17
C PHE A 16 27.75 -5.58 22.96
N GLY A 17 28.19 -4.67 23.84
CA GLY A 17 27.30 -3.80 24.61
C GLY A 17 26.40 -2.92 23.72
N ILE A 18 26.97 -2.31 22.67
CA ILE A 18 26.23 -1.49 21.71
C ILE A 18 25.17 -2.33 20.98
N LEU A 19 25.52 -3.53 20.54
CA LEU A 19 24.60 -4.43 19.84
C LEU A 19 23.43 -4.84 20.74
N VAL A 20 23.72 -5.22 22.00
CA VAL A 20 22.69 -5.60 22.97
C VAL A 20 21.75 -4.42 23.23
N VAL A 21 22.29 -3.24 23.55
CA VAL A 21 21.46 -2.07 23.87
C VAL A 21 20.63 -1.62 22.67
N SER A 22 21.21 -1.61 21.48
CA SER A 22 20.49 -1.21 20.25
C SER A 22 19.40 -2.22 19.86
N ALA A 23 19.59 -3.51 20.12
CA ALA A 23 18.61 -4.55 19.81
C ALA A 23 17.36 -4.47 20.69
N ILE A 24 17.46 -3.97 21.93
CA ILE A 24 16.33 -3.90 22.87
C ILE A 24 15.15 -3.14 22.26
N GLY A 25 15.41 -2.00 21.60
CA GLY A 25 14.35 -1.20 20.97
C GLY A 25 13.59 -1.97 19.90
N GLY A 26 14.31 -2.65 19.01
CA GLY A 26 13.71 -3.48 17.95
C GLY A 26 12.92 -4.66 18.52
N LEU A 27 13.45 -5.34 19.53
CA LEU A 27 12.78 -6.49 20.18
C LEU A 27 11.47 -6.06 20.85
N VAL A 28 11.48 -4.96 21.60
CA VAL A 28 10.29 -4.46 22.33
C VAL A 28 9.22 -3.94 21.37
N GLN A 29 9.60 -3.38 20.22
CA GLN A 29 8.64 -2.83 19.26
C GLN A 29 8.09 -3.88 18.28
N ILE A 30 8.93 -4.80 17.78
CA ILE A 30 8.54 -5.74 16.72
C ILE A 30 7.92 -7.01 17.29
N LEU A 31 8.49 -7.61 18.34
CA LEU A 31 8.02 -8.92 18.81
C LEU A 31 6.55 -8.95 19.27
N PRO A 32 6.04 -7.94 19.99
CA PRO A 32 4.62 -7.93 20.38
C PRO A 32 3.68 -7.80 19.18
N VAL A 33 4.11 -7.05 18.16
CA VAL A 33 3.35 -6.78 16.94
C VAL A 33 3.15 -8.04 16.09
N LEU A 34 4.11 -8.97 16.11
CA LEU A 34 4.06 -10.22 15.33
C LEU A 34 2.95 -11.19 15.72
N ASN A 35 2.31 -11.03 16.89
CA ASN A 35 1.21 -11.88 17.35
C ASN A 35 -0.02 -11.04 17.73
N GLN A 36 -0.12 -9.82 17.20
CA GLN A 36 -1.20 -8.91 17.54
C GLN A 36 -2.38 -9.15 16.59
N GLU A 37 -3.45 -9.75 17.10
CA GLU A 37 -4.65 -10.12 16.33
C GLU A 37 -5.21 -8.95 15.51
N SER A 38 -5.25 -7.73 16.08
CA SER A 38 -5.75 -6.55 15.38
C SER A 38 -4.96 -6.16 14.11
N LEU A 39 -3.76 -6.71 13.92
CA LEU A 39 -2.90 -6.48 12.74
C LEU A 39 -2.94 -7.65 11.75
N GLU A 40 -3.51 -8.80 12.14
CA GLU A 40 -3.65 -9.99 11.30
C GLU A 40 -5.06 -10.17 10.77
N THR A 41 -6.07 -9.72 11.53
CA THR A 41 -7.48 -9.89 11.17
C THR A 41 -7.92 -8.84 10.14
N PRO A 42 -8.44 -9.27 8.97
CA PRO A 42 -9.04 -8.36 8.00
C PRO A 42 -10.21 -7.59 8.62
N THR A 43 -10.30 -6.28 8.35
CA THR A 43 -11.45 -5.48 8.79
C THR A 43 -12.58 -5.55 7.77
N GLY A 44 -13.82 -5.78 8.21
CA GLY A 44 -15.00 -5.75 7.34
C GLY A 44 -14.87 -6.77 6.21
N SER A 45 -15.09 -6.33 4.97
CA SER A 45 -14.94 -7.16 3.77
C SER A 45 -13.60 -6.93 3.06
N THR A 46 -12.50 -6.79 3.82
CA THR A 46 -11.16 -6.64 3.24
C THR A 46 -10.77 -7.95 2.55
N GLU A 47 -10.62 -7.91 1.24
CA GLU A 47 -10.22 -9.04 0.39
C GLU A 47 -8.88 -8.74 -0.28
N PRO A 48 -8.10 -9.77 -0.69
CA PRO A 48 -6.90 -9.57 -1.50
C PRO A 48 -7.21 -8.83 -2.80
N TYR A 49 -6.22 -8.10 -3.31
CA TYR A 49 -6.33 -7.42 -4.61
C TYR A 49 -6.57 -8.42 -5.75
N SER A 50 -7.41 -8.06 -6.71
CA SER A 50 -7.53 -8.81 -7.97
C SER A 50 -6.20 -8.78 -8.74
N ALA A 51 -6.01 -9.63 -9.75
CA ALA A 51 -4.78 -9.62 -10.55
C ALA A 51 -4.55 -8.23 -11.20
N VAL A 52 -5.62 -7.62 -11.73
CA VAL A 52 -5.58 -6.28 -12.34
C VAL A 52 -5.22 -5.20 -11.31
N ALA A 53 -5.87 -5.18 -10.15
CA ALA A 53 -5.60 -4.19 -9.10
C ALA A 53 -4.22 -4.40 -8.45
N LEU A 54 -3.75 -5.64 -8.35
CA LEU A 54 -2.41 -5.95 -7.86
C LEU A 54 -1.34 -5.41 -8.81
N THR A 55 -1.53 -5.60 -10.12
CA THR A 55 -0.68 -4.98 -11.14
C THR A 55 -0.73 -3.44 -11.05
N GLY A 56 -1.92 -2.86 -10.90
CA GLY A 56 -2.10 -1.42 -10.70
C GLY A 56 -1.37 -0.87 -9.47
N ARG A 57 -1.36 -1.65 -8.39
CA ARG A 57 -0.63 -1.34 -7.16
C ARG A 57 0.88 -1.33 -7.39
N ASP A 58 1.40 -2.24 -8.21
CA ASP A 58 2.82 -2.24 -8.56
C ASP A 58 3.20 -1.04 -9.42
N ILE A 59 2.31 -0.63 -10.33
CA ILE A 59 2.48 0.61 -11.10
C ILE A 59 2.47 1.82 -10.16
N TYR A 60 1.52 1.88 -9.21
CA TYR A 60 1.49 2.94 -8.19
C TYR A 60 2.80 3.04 -7.40
N ILE A 61 3.43 1.90 -7.08
CA ILE A 61 4.74 1.84 -6.44
C ILE A 61 5.85 2.31 -7.39
N ARG A 62 5.87 1.81 -8.63
CA ARG A 62 6.88 2.13 -9.65
C ARG A 62 6.91 3.63 -9.96
N GLU A 63 5.74 4.24 -10.07
CA GLU A 63 5.56 5.66 -10.36
C GLU A 63 5.79 6.58 -9.15
N GLY A 64 6.04 6.01 -7.97
CA GLY A 64 6.36 6.76 -6.76
C GLY A 64 5.18 7.58 -6.20
N CYS A 65 3.94 7.18 -6.50
CA CYS A 65 2.74 7.91 -6.08
C CYS A 65 2.67 8.10 -4.55
N SER A 66 3.18 7.14 -3.78
CA SER A 66 3.27 7.16 -2.31
C SER A 66 4.17 8.27 -1.74
N VAL A 67 5.01 8.90 -2.57
CA VAL A 67 5.84 10.06 -2.18
C VAL A 67 5.00 11.33 -2.04
N CYS A 68 3.89 11.42 -2.78
CA CYS A 68 2.99 12.57 -2.77
C CYS A 68 1.66 12.29 -2.08
N HIS A 69 1.21 11.04 -2.08
CA HIS A 69 -0.09 10.63 -1.59
C HIS A 69 0.04 9.62 -0.46
N THR A 70 -0.64 9.91 0.65
CA THR A 70 -0.80 8.96 1.73
C THR A 70 -1.99 8.05 1.49
N GLN A 71 -1.98 6.89 2.12
CA GLN A 71 -3.11 5.97 2.20
C GLN A 71 -3.37 5.63 3.67
N GLN A 72 -3.53 6.67 4.50
CA GLN A 72 -3.78 6.52 5.93
C GLN A 72 -4.49 7.77 6.47
N VAL A 73 -5.82 7.70 6.56
CA VAL A 73 -6.66 8.72 7.19
C VAL A 73 -6.51 8.62 8.71
N ARG A 74 -6.07 9.71 9.34
CA ARG A 74 -5.85 9.76 10.80
C ARG A 74 -7.18 9.96 11.54
N PRO A 75 -7.29 9.51 12.81
CA PRO A 75 -8.50 9.67 13.63
C PRO A 75 -8.63 11.10 14.18
N LEU A 76 -8.65 12.09 13.29
CA LEU A 76 -8.87 13.49 13.58
C LEU A 76 -10.16 13.93 12.89
N ILE A 77 -11.00 14.71 13.58
CA ILE A 77 -12.31 15.15 13.05
C ILE A 77 -12.16 15.77 11.65
N ALA A 78 -11.22 16.71 11.48
CA ALA A 78 -10.98 17.37 10.20
C ALA A 78 -10.49 16.44 9.08
N GLU A 79 -9.83 15.33 9.40
CA GLU A 79 -9.46 14.34 8.39
C GLU A 79 -10.62 13.43 8.02
N VAL A 80 -11.43 13.06 9.02
CA VAL A 80 -12.61 12.24 8.80
C VAL A 80 -13.63 12.99 7.94
N GLU A 81 -13.85 14.27 8.21
CA GLU A 81 -14.73 15.12 7.39
C GLU A 81 -14.20 15.28 5.95
N ARG A 82 -12.88 15.36 5.77
CA ARG A 82 -12.26 15.57 4.46
C ARG A 82 -12.20 14.30 3.61
N TYR A 83 -11.77 13.19 4.20
CA TYR A 83 -11.44 11.97 3.47
C TYR A 83 -12.44 10.84 3.71
N GLY A 84 -13.19 10.84 4.82
CA GLY A 84 -14.07 9.75 5.22
C GLY A 84 -13.52 9.00 6.45
N PRO A 85 -14.08 7.83 6.81
CA PRO A 85 -13.72 7.12 8.03
C PRO A 85 -12.21 6.91 8.18
N TYR A 86 -11.70 7.07 9.41
CA TYR A 86 -10.29 6.86 9.70
C TYR A 86 -9.86 5.43 9.34
N SER A 87 -8.58 5.26 9.01
CA SER A 87 -8.04 3.98 8.57
C SER A 87 -7.85 3.01 9.73
N ARG A 88 -8.22 1.75 9.53
CA ARG A 88 -8.09 0.67 10.51
C ARG A 88 -6.96 -0.27 10.08
N SER A 89 -6.27 -0.85 11.05
CA SER A 89 -5.13 -1.75 10.80
C SER A 89 -5.50 -2.94 9.91
N GLY A 90 -6.68 -3.51 10.11
CA GLY A 90 -7.15 -4.67 9.36
C GLY A 90 -7.43 -4.41 7.87
N GLU A 91 -7.40 -3.16 7.42
CA GLU A 91 -7.52 -2.82 5.99
C GLU A 91 -6.19 -3.02 5.24
N PHE A 92 -5.07 -3.07 5.96
CA PHE A 92 -3.72 -3.17 5.40
C PHE A 92 -3.13 -4.59 5.48
N VAL A 93 -3.90 -5.59 5.91
CA VAL A 93 -3.42 -6.97 6.15
C VAL A 93 -2.84 -7.64 4.90
N TYR A 94 -3.31 -7.23 3.72
CA TYR A 94 -2.83 -7.70 2.42
C TYR A 94 -1.86 -6.73 1.75
N ASP A 95 -1.43 -5.67 2.43
CA ASP A 95 -0.48 -4.73 1.85
C ASP A 95 0.98 -5.14 2.10
N ARG A 96 1.62 -5.64 1.04
CA ARG A 96 3.03 -5.99 1.04
C ARG A 96 3.74 -5.28 -0.13
N PRO A 97 4.64 -4.29 0.12
CA PRO A 97 4.81 -3.56 1.40
C PRO A 97 3.64 -2.62 1.68
N PHE A 98 3.50 -2.12 2.89
CA PHE A 98 2.49 -1.09 3.21
C PHE A 98 2.69 0.21 2.41
N LEU A 99 1.60 0.92 2.06
CA LEU A 99 1.63 2.16 1.27
C LEU A 99 1.01 3.36 1.98
N TRP A 100 1.11 3.40 3.32
CA TRP A 100 0.52 4.46 4.15
C TRP A 100 0.98 5.88 3.75
N GLY A 101 2.20 6.00 3.19
CA GLY A 101 2.82 7.27 2.82
C GLY A 101 3.36 8.04 4.03
N SER A 102 4.23 9.02 3.77
CA SER A 102 4.86 9.85 4.82
C SER A 102 4.71 11.35 4.56
N LYS A 103 4.19 11.73 3.39
CA LYS A 103 4.02 13.12 2.95
C LYS A 103 2.72 13.26 2.15
N ARG A 104 2.08 14.41 2.30
CA ARG A 104 0.88 14.82 1.53
C ARG A 104 1.19 16.05 0.71
N THR A 105 1.74 15.83 -0.48
CA THR A 105 1.80 16.85 -1.54
C THR A 105 0.44 16.90 -2.25
N GLY A 106 -0.14 15.73 -2.52
CA GLY A 106 -1.53 15.55 -2.93
C GLY A 106 -2.41 15.06 -1.76
N PRO A 107 -3.72 14.90 -1.99
CA PRO A 107 -4.65 14.38 -0.99
C PRO A 107 -4.37 12.92 -0.59
N ASP A 108 -4.89 12.51 0.57
CA ASP A 108 -4.94 11.09 0.96
C ASP A 108 -5.87 10.30 0.02
N LEU A 109 -5.46 9.09 -0.37
CA LEU A 109 -6.17 8.26 -1.33
C LEU A 109 -6.85 7.03 -0.71
N HIS A 110 -6.75 6.80 0.60
CA HIS A 110 -7.24 5.54 1.18
C HIS A 110 -8.77 5.37 1.05
N ARG A 111 -9.50 6.46 0.84
CA ARG A 111 -10.97 6.47 0.67
C ARG A 111 -11.36 7.02 -0.69
N LEU A 112 -10.59 6.70 -1.74
CA LEU A 112 -10.78 7.28 -3.07
C LEU A 112 -11.86 6.55 -3.89
N ALA A 113 -12.01 5.24 -3.68
CA ALA A 113 -12.91 4.41 -4.47
C ALA A 113 -14.33 5.00 -4.54
N GLY A 114 -14.87 5.10 -5.75
CA GLY A 114 -16.21 5.61 -6.01
C GLY A 114 -16.40 7.12 -5.83
N LYS A 115 -15.38 7.89 -5.43
CA LYS A 115 -15.47 9.37 -5.39
C LYS A 115 -15.37 10.01 -6.77
N TYR A 116 -14.64 9.38 -7.68
CA TYR A 116 -14.46 9.82 -9.05
C TYR A 116 -14.72 8.65 -10.01
N SER A 117 -15.17 8.96 -11.23
CA SER A 117 -15.33 7.95 -12.27
C SER A 117 -13.98 7.48 -12.81
N ASP A 118 -13.97 6.31 -13.44
CA ASP A 118 -12.78 5.78 -14.11
C ASP A 118 -12.28 6.75 -15.19
N ASP A 119 -13.20 7.36 -15.94
CA ASP A 119 -12.86 8.38 -16.94
C ASP A 119 -12.20 9.61 -16.32
N TRP A 120 -12.66 10.06 -15.15
CA TRP A 120 -12.00 11.15 -14.44
C TRP A 120 -10.59 10.76 -14.04
N HIS A 121 -10.38 9.53 -13.54
CA HIS A 121 -9.05 9.06 -13.20
C HIS A 121 -8.14 9.01 -14.42
N ARG A 122 -8.63 8.53 -15.57
CA ARG A 122 -7.87 8.51 -16.83
C ARG A 122 -7.43 9.91 -17.22
N VAL A 123 -8.37 10.84 -17.36
CA VAL A 123 -8.06 12.22 -17.76
C VAL A 123 -7.11 12.89 -16.76
N HIS A 124 -7.36 12.70 -15.46
CA HIS A 124 -6.49 13.24 -14.41
C HIS A 124 -5.08 12.66 -14.44
N LEU A 125 -4.90 11.36 -14.70
CA LEU A 125 -3.56 10.75 -14.77
C LEU A 125 -2.81 11.18 -16.03
N LEU A 126 -3.50 11.33 -17.16
CA LEU A 126 -2.91 11.75 -18.43
C LEU A 126 -2.50 13.24 -18.41
N ASP A 127 -3.37 14.11 -17.90
CA ASP A 127 -3.06 15.52 -17.70
C ASP A 127 -3.80 16.08 -16.48
N PRO A 128 -3.19 16.05 -15.29
CA PRO A 128 -3.84 16.52 -14.06
C PRO A 128 -4.35 17.96 -14.15
N ARG A 129 -3.67 18.81 -14.93
CA ARG A 129 -4.02 20.23 -15.08
C ARG A 129 -5.26 20.45 -15.96
N SER A 130 -5.68 19.46 -16.75
CA SER A 130 -6.88 19.54 -17.58
C SER A 130 -8.17 19.54 -16.74
N VAL A 131 -8.16 18.88 -15.58
CA VAL A 131 -9.31 18.77 -14.66
C VAL A 131 -9.09 19.51 -13.35
N VAL A 132 -7.83 19.73 -12.95
CA VAL A 132 -7.46 20.51 -11.77
C VAL A 132 -6.34 21.49 -12.18
N PRO A 133 -6.68 22.70 -12.65
CA PRO A 133 -5.71 23.64 -13.23
C PRO A 133 -4.49 23.95 -12.35
N GLU A 134 -4.69 24.00 -11.02
CA GLU A 134 -3.65 24.26 -10.03
C GLU A 134 -2.88 23.01 -9.59
N SER A 135 -3.09 21.86 -10.26
CA SER A 135 -2.44 20.61 -9.89
C SER A 135 -0.94 20.65 -10.16
N ILE A 136 -0.16 20.33 -9.12
CA ILE A 136 1.28 20.12 -9.19
C ILE A 136 1.65 18.65 -9.45
N MET A 137 0.66 17.77 -9.65
CA MET A 137 0.89 16.36 -9.95
C MET A 137 1.54 16.22 -11.35
N PRO A 138 2.56 15.36 -11.52
CA PRO A 138 3.09 15.00 -12.83
C PRO A 138 2.03 14.35 -13.72
N ALA A 139 2.18 14.50 -15.03
CA ALA A 139 1.37 13.76 -16.00
C ALA A 139 2.01 12.38 -16.26
N TYR A 140 1.18 11.35 -16.45
CA TYR A 140 1.59 9.95 -16.67
C TYR A 140 1.05 9.40 -18.02
N PRO A 141 1.26 10.09 -19.16
CA PRO A 141 0.67 9.69 -20.44
C PRO A 141 1.14 8.31 -20.94
N TRP A 142 2.35 7.88 -20.58
CA TRP A 142 2.90 6.59 -21.00
C TRP A 142 2.09 5.38 -20.50
N LEU A 143 1.27 5.54 -19.45
CA LEU A 143 0.45 4.46 -18.92
C LEU A 143 -0.67 4.05 -19.89
N GLU A 144 -1.08 4.94 -20.80
CA GLU A 144 -2.12 4.65 -21.80
C GLU A 144 -1.66 3.67 -22.87
N ASP A 145 -0.37 3.69 -23.23
CA ASP A 145 0.17 2.86 -24.31
C ASP A 145 0.83 1.57 -23.80
N ALA A 146 1.25 1.55 -22.53
CA ALA A 146 1.97 0.42 -21.96
C ALA A 146 1.02 -0.73 -21.59
N PRO A 147 1.31 -1.99 -21.97
CA PRO A 147 0.45 -3.13 -21.64
C PRO A 147 0.60 -3.57 -20.18
N ALA A 148 -0.51 -3.77 -19.48
CA ALA A 148 -0.52 -4.23 -18.08
C ALA A 148 0.12 -5.62 -17.91
N SER A 149 0.01 -6.49 -18.93
CA SER A 149 0.65 -7.81 -18.95
C SER A 149 2.18 -7.75 -19.00
N GLY A 150 2.76 -6.59 -19.33
CA GLY A 150 4.20 -6.35 -19.28
C GLY A 150 4.75 -6.08 -17.87
N VAL A 151 3.88 -5.88 -16.87
CA VAL A 151 4.27 -5.53 -15.50
C VAL A 151 4.64 -6.79 -14.71
N GLY A 152 5.77 -7.38 -15.08
CA GLY A 152 6.31 -8.56 -14.40
C GLY A 152 5.43 -9.81 -14.53
N ASP A 153 5.67 -10.79 -13.65
CA ASP A 153 4.96 -12.07 -13.65
C ASP A 153 3.89 -12.08 -12.55
N ILE A 154 2.63 -11.86 -12.95
CA ILE A 154 1.49 -11.79 -12.04
C ILE A 154 1.23 -13.13 -11.32
N GLN A 155 1.43 -14.27 -12.00
CA GLN A 155 1.20 -15.58 -11.39
C GLN A 155 2.23 -15.84 -10.31
N LYS A 156 3.50 -15.62 -10.62
CA LYS A 156 4.59 -15.76 -9.65
C LYS A 156 4.40 -14.81 -8.47
N LYS A 157 3.91 -13.59 -8.71
CA LYS A 157 3.60 -12.65 -7.63
C LYS A 157 2.49 -13.16 -6.71
N MET A 158 1.37 -13.59 -7.27
CA MET A 158 0.26 -14.14 -6.48
C MET A 158 0.67 -15.42 -5.74
N GLN A 159 1.50 -16.28 -6.32
CA GLN A 159 2.09 -17.45 -5.64
C GLN A 159 2.98 -17.05 -4.45
N VAL A 160 3.81 -16.01 -4.62
CA VAL A 160 4.64 -15.50 -3.51
C VAL A 160 3.76 -14.91 -2.41
N LEU A 161 2.74 -14.12 -2.76
CA LEU A 161 1.81 -13.57 -1.78
C LEU A 161 1.00 -14.67 -1.08
N GLN A 162 0.62 -15.73 -1.79
CA GLN A 162 -0.03 -16.91 -1.21
C GLN A 162 0.87 -17.57 -0.16
N ARG A 163 2.18 -17.75 -0.46
CA ARG A 163 3.17 -18.25 0.53
C ARG A 163 3.33 -17.32 1.73
N LEU A 164 3.07 -16.02 1.56
CA LEU A 164 3.11 -15.01 2.61
C LEU A 164 1.77 -14.84 3.35
N GLY A 165 0.81 -15.74 3.12
CA GLY A 165 -0.46 -15.81 3.86
C GLY A 165 -1.67 -15.16 3.17
N HIS A 166 -1.54 -14.71 1.92
CA HIS A 166 -2.72 -14.23 1.18
C HIS A 166 -3.60 -15.41 0.73
N PRO A 167 -4.94 -15.33 0.89
CA PRO A 167 -5.86 -16.40 0.54
C PRO A 167 -6.19 -16.48 -0.96
N TYR A 168 -5.18 -16.38 -1.84
CA TYR A 168 -5.39 -16.61 -3.28
C TYR A 168 -5.65 -18.10 -3.56
N THR A 169 -6.65 -18.39 -4.40
CA THR A 169 -6.89 -19.76 -4.90
C THR A 169 -6.00 -20.07 -6.09
N GLN A 170 -5.77 -21.35 -6.36
CA GLN A 170 -5.01 -21.78 -7.55
C GLN A 170 -5.69 -21.33 -8.84
N GLU A 171 -7.02 -21.37 -8.89
CA GLU A 171 -7.84 -20.90 -10.02
C GLU A 171 -7.63 -19.40 -10.28
N GLN A 172 -7.58 -18.57 -9.23
CA GLN A 172 -7.29 -17.14 -9.36
C GLN A 172 -5.89 -16.90 -9.93
N ILE A 173 -4.89 -17.68 -9.51
CA ILE A 173 -3.51 -17.58 -10.00
C ILE A 173 -3.43 -18.00 -11.46
N GLU A 174 -4.12 -19.08 -11.85
CA GLU A 174 -4.12 -19.59 -13.23
C GLU A 174 -4.83 -18.63 -14.19
N ALA A 175 -5.94 -18.02 -13.77
CA ALA A 175 -6.69 -17.06 -14.57
C ALA A 175 -6.04 -15.66 -14.65
N ALA A 176 -5.07 -15.35 -13.79
CA ALA A 176 -4.52 -14.00 -13.65
C ALA A 176 -3.93 -13.39 -14.94
N PRO A 177 -3.17 -14.11 -15.79
CA PRO A 177 -2.62 -13.53 -17.02
C PRO A 177 -3.71 -13.08 -17.99
N GLN A 178 -4.77 -13.88 -18.12
CA GLN A 178 -5.89 -13.58 -19.02
C GLN A 178 -6.63 -12.30 -18.60
N GLN A 179 -6.69 -12.00 -17.29
CA GLN A 179 -7.30 -10.76 -16.80
C GLN A 179 -6.53 -9.49 -17.20
N LEU A 180 -5.24 -9.62 -17.54
CA LEU A 180 -4.41 -8.49 -17.96
C LEU A 180 -4.35 -8.32 -19.49
N GLU A 181 -4.87 -9.28 -20.26
CA GLU A 181 -4.83 -9.22 -21.72
C GLU A 181 -5.68 -8.04 -22.24
N GLY A 182 -5.07 -7.23 -23.12
CA GLY A 182 -5.72 -6.06 -23.69
C GLY A 182 -5.86 -4.86 -22.75
N LEU A 183 -5.47 -4.99 -21.48
CA LEU A 183 -5.43 -3.87 -20.54
C LEU A 183 -4.12 -3.10 -20.63
N THR A 184 -4.22 -1.80 -20.45
CA THR A 184 -3.12 -0.86 -20.32
C THR A 184 -2.70 -0.73 -18.86
N GLU A 185 -1.50 -0.23 -18.60
CA GLU A 185 -1.07 0.12 -17.25
C GLU A 185 -2.00 1.15 -16.60
N LEU A 186 -2.57 2.07 -17.39
CA LEU A 186 -3.58 3.02 -16.92
C LEU A 186 -4.83 2.30 -16.42
N ASP A 187 -5.33 1.29 -17.15
CA ASP A 187 -6.49 0.49 -16.72
C ASP A 187 -6.21 -0.19 -15.37
N ALA A 188 -5.03 -0.80 -15.24
CA ALA A 188 -4.64 -1.48 -14.02
C ALA A 188 -4.53 -0.50 -12.84
N LEU A 189 -3.90 0.65 -13.05
CA LEU A 189 -3.76 1.69 -12.02
C LEU A 189 -5.12 2.23 -11.57
N VAL A 190 -6.04 2.48 -12.51
CA VAL A 190 -7.42 2.90 -12.18
C VAL A 190 -8.13 1.81 -11.37
N ALA A 191 -8.02 0.54 -11.75
CA ALA A 191 -8.60 -0.56 -11.01
C ALA A 191 -8.08 -0.64 -9.56
N TYR A 192 -6.77 -0.39 -9.35
CA TYR A 192 -6.20 -0.28 -8.01
C TYR A 192 -6.78 0.88 -7.21
N LEU A 193 -6.82 2.08 -7.79
CA LEU A 193 -7.36 3.29 -7.16
C LEU A 193 -8.83 3.11 -6.77
N GLN A 194 -9.60 2.41 -7.60
CA GLN A 194 -11.00 2.08 -7.34
C GLN A 194 -11.20 0.97 -6.30
N GLN A 195 -10.14 0.31 -5.81
CA GLN A 195 -10.26 -0.65 -4.71
C GLN A 195 -10.01 -0.01 -3.33
N LEU A 196 -9.45 1.21 -3.30
CA LEU A 196 -9.02 1.86 -2.05
C LEU A 196 -10.19 2.28 -1.16
N GLY A 197 -10.30 1.61 -0.01
CA GLY A 197 -11.22 1.96 1.07
C GLY A 197 -12.61 1.33 0.99
N ILE A 198 -12.85 0.44 0.02
CA ILE A 198 -14.15 -0.24 -0.16
C ILE A 198 -14.51 -1.14 1.04
N ALA A 199 -13.51 -1.72 1.70
CA ALA A 199 -13.73 -2.72 2.75
C ALA A 199 -14.53 -2.20 3.96
N VAL A 200 -14.46 -0.88 4.23
CA VAL A 200 -15.19 -0.23 5.33
C VAL A 200 -16.48 0.44 4.86
N SER A 201 -16.54 0.94 3.61
CA SER A 201 -17.73 1.63 3.10
C SER A 201 -18.95 0.72 2.93
N ARG A 202 -18.75 -0.60 2.74
CA ARG A 202 -19.85 -1.59 2.64
C ARG A 202 -20.52 -1.92 3.98
N VAL A 203 -19.86 -1.66 5.11
CA VAL A 203 -20.37 -2.04 6.45
C VAL A 203 -21.27 -0.95 7.05
N GLU A 204 -21.12 0.31 6.63
CA GLU A 204 -21.89 1.43 7.18
C GLU A 204 -23.23 1.69 6.44
N VAL A 205 -23.60 0.81 5.48
CA VAL A 205 -24.87 0.88 4.72
C VAL A 205 -25.86 -0.25 5.10
N LEU A 206 -25.58 -1.01 6.15
CA LEU A 206 -26.51 -1.96 6.78
C LEU A 206 -26.71 -1.60 8.24
#